data_AF-A0A078B9I8-F1
#
_entry.id   AF-A0A078B9I8-F1
#
_cell.length_a   1.000
_cell.length_b   1.000
_cell.length_c   1.000
_cell.angle_alpha   90.00
_cell.angle_beta   90.00
_cell.angle_gamma   90.00
#
_symmetry.space_group_name_H-M   'P 1'
#
loop_
_entity.id
_entity.type
_entity.pdbx_description
1 polymer ?
#
loop_
_entity_poly.entity_id
_entity_poly.type
_entity_poly.pdbx_seq_one_letter_code
_entity_poly.pdbx_strand_id
1 'polypeptide(L)'
;MESSNDLIQNSSGQQTNEASEWIYEYCFQNDTSTRSQQLDQFGKSGDQFQGKGKDEEQGEFEFIGQIKEDQFKIEQLYISEKDQDKIIEGHLMQDGTLVGKWKYTKDRESANNEGDFVIRNVSNIAYALTDKCPEYLKLTQENIPCKCQNELIKQDKKQDQSQKCSLCTSDVQINYYTCEKCNFLICYLCFQKIQYMSKSELISIILNNSKKSDVTNNIDYIRGIYRKAFCDSERARSSIMRRKGRDYKWFEVYYLDENSLEFKKKENIELYVDSMKFAQGYFFQVKQCNQTRRFADIRSPDQQQTFREINLDPEVHWAIKNKIRRKHIHQIPNNIAKQYLAKTLAENFNRLLNKIYPEDTYSMNYIQPYILLPMFEVSDNQNIYKMENFQETDQKFQNFNRPKQELKVIDEIFGEAKLPNAFTHWTYAATGNRFMITDVKGWQIEKGHFNLIGAIVFSTVGNQLGLIDWGQIGTVNWMMKHVCNDICNDLPMIEDQNLIEQCMNYMEKFQNNSFNQQINAILGSRK
;
A
#
# COMPACT_ATOMS: atom_id res chain seq x y z
N MET A 1 21.81 -58.56 31.81
CA MET A 1 21.33 -58.63 30.43
C MET A 1 20.28 -57.55 30.28
N GLU A 2 20.45 -56.74 29.24
CA GLU A 2 19.56 -55.67 28.75
C GLU A 2 19.44 -54.41 29.61
N SER A 3 20.35 -53.48 29.33
CA SER A 3 20.24 -52.05 29.61
C SER A 3 19.40 -51.38 28.50
N SER A 4 18.30 -50.76 28.89
CA SER A 4 17.43 -49.92 28.08
C SER A 4 18.13 -48.62 27.66
N ASN A 5 18.35 -48.44 26.36
CA ASN A 5 18.67 -47.14 25.76
C ASN A 5 17.36 -46.45 25.38
N ASP A 6 17.00 -45.43 26.14
CA ASP A 6 15.90 -44.52 25.81
C ASP A 6 16.28 -43.66 24.59
N LEU A 7 15.55 -43.88 23.50
CA LEU A 7 15.48 -43.00 22.35
C LEU A 7 14.70 -41.73 22.74
N ILE A 8 15.42 -40.63 22.88
CA ILE A 8 14.85 -39.28 22.96
C ILE A 8 14.10 -39.02 21.66
N GLN A 9 12.77 -39.06 21.71
CA GLN A 9 11.89 -38.53 20.66
C GLN A 9 12.05 -37.02 20.64
N ASN A 10 12.85 -36.51 19.71
CA ASN A 10 12.87 -35.09 19.39
C ASN A 10 11.54 -34.69 18.75
N SER A 11 10.91 -33.69 19.35
CA SER A 11 9.71 -33.01 18.89
C SER A 11 9.86 -32.58 17.43
N SER A 12 8.87 -32.95 16.61
CA SER A 12 8.69 -32.50 15.24
C SER A 12 8.45 -30.99 15.19
N GLY A 13 9.53 -30.20 15.19
CA GLY A 13 9.50 -28.87 14.63
C GLY A 13 9.12 -28.99 13.16
N GLN A 14 8.12 -28.23 12.70
CA GLN A 14 7.78 -28.13 11.29
C GLN A 14 9.06 -27.79 10.50
N GLN A 15 9.64 -28.77 9.81
CA GLN A 15 10.60 -28.50 8.75
C GLN A 15 9.79 -27.87 7.62
N THR A 16 9.75 -26.54 7.57
CA THR A 16 9.30 -25.83 6.39
C THR A 16 10.27 -26.19 5.26
N ASN A 17 9.75 -26.85 4.23
CA ASN A 17 10.54 -27.25 3.07
C ASN A 17 10.76 -26.00 2.20
N GLU A 18 11.66 -25.11 2.64
CA GLU A 18 11.98 -23.83 1.98
C GLU A 18 12.89 -24.00 0.75
N ALA A 19 13.20 -25.23 0.36
CA ALA A 19 14.20 -25.54 -0.67
C ALA A 19 13.96 -24.85 -2.02
N SER A 20 12.70 -24.67 -2.43
CA SER A 20 12.35 -23.98 -3.68
C SER A 20 12.63 -22.47 -3.65
N GLU A 21 12.93 -21.90 -2.48
CA GLU A 21 13.24 -20.49 -2.31
C GLU A 21 14.74 -20.20 -2.28
N TRP A 22 15.65 -21.17 -2.33
CA TRP A 22 17.09 -20.90 -2.23
C TRP A 22 17.83 -21.31 -3.51
N ILE A 23 18.58 -20.37 -4.09
CA ILE A 23 19.46 -20.60 -5.25
C ILE A 23 20.90 -20.75 -4.75
N TYR A 24 21.60 -21.73 -5.33
CA TYR A 24 23.01 -22.05 -5.08
C TYR A 24 23.82 -21.76 -6.35
N GLU A 25 24.61 -20.68 -6.34
CA GLU A 25 25.36 -20.18 -7.50
C GLU A 25 26.85 -20.12 -7.20
N TYR A 26 27.69 -20.54 -8.16
CA TYR A 26 29.14 -20.35 -8.07
C TYR A 26 29.74 -19.98 -9.43
N CYS A 27 30.82 -19.21 -9.39
CA CYS A 27 31.62 -18.81 -10.55
C CYS A 27 33.04 -19.35 -10.39
N PHE A 28 33.67 -19.73 -11.50
CA PHE A 28 35.10 -20.06 -11.53
C PHE A 28 35.91 -18.79 -11.81
N GLN A 29 37.08 -18.62 -11.19
CA GLN A 29 37.92 -17.41 -11.36
C GLN A 29 38.31 -17.11 -12.80
N ASN A 30 38.39 -18.14 -13.64
CA ASN A 30 38.80 -18.04 -15.04
C ASN A 30 37.63 -18.15 -16.03
N ASP A 31 36.39 -18.33 -15.56
CA ASP A 31 35.22 -18.51 -16.42
C ASP A 31 34.21 -17.39 -16.16
N THR A 32 33.83 -16.68 -17.22
CA THR A 32 32.77 -15.67 -17.16
C THR A 32 31.37 -16.30 -17.08
N SER A 33 31.24 -17.61 -17.28
CA SER A 33 29.97 -18.32 -17.19
C SER A 33 29.66 -18.76 -15.75
N THR A 34 28.53 -18.28 -15.22
CA THR A 34 27.98 -18.74 -13.93
C THR A 34 27.35 -20.11 -14.12
N ARG A 35 27.64 -21.05 -13.23
CA ARG A 35 26.88 -22.29 -13.14
C ARG A 35 25.89 -22.18 -11.98
N SER A 36 24.61 -22.35 -12.29
CA SER A 36 23.55 -22.40 -11.29
C SER A 36 23.28 -23.86 -10.93
N GLN A 37 23.30 -24.17 -9.63
CA GLN A 37 22.85 -25.45 -9.12
C GLN A 37 21.50 -25.25 -8.43
N GLN A 38 20.59 -26.19 -8.66
CA GLN A 38 19.30 -26.19 -7.99
C GLN A 38 19.41 -26.93 -6.66
N LEU A 39 18.92 -26.31 -5.59
CA LEU A 39 18.74 -26.99 -4.31
C LEU A 39 17.39 -27.71 -4.28
N ASP A 40 17.43 -29.01 -4.02
CA ASP A 40 16.25 -29.84 -3.82
C ASP A 40 15.80 -29.80 -2.35
N GLN A 41 16.74 -29.59 -1.42
CA GLN A 41 16.50 -29.51 0.02
C GLN A 41 17.40 -28.46 0.65
N PHE A 42 16.85 -27.62 1.53
CA PHE A 42 17.62 -26.73 2.40
C PHE A 42 16.93 -26.64 3.75
N GLY A 43 17.68 -26.87 4.83
CA GLY A 43 17.21 -26.77 6.20
C GLY A 43 18.24 -26.07 7.07
N LYS A 44 17.80 -25.10 7.86
CA LYS A 44 18.61 -24.41 8.86
C LYS A 44 18.12 -24.75 10.26
N SER A 45 19.03 -25.14 11.16
CA SER A 45 18.76 -25.39 12.57
C SER A 45 19.81 -24.69 13.42
N GLY A 46 19.43 -23.55 14.00
CA GLY A 46 20.36 -22.68 14.72
C GLY A 46 21.51 -22.19 13.83
N ASP A 47 22.73 -22.51 14.25
CA ASP A 47 23.97 -22.16 13.55
C ASP A 47 24.39 -23.20 12.50
N GLN A 48 23.63 -24.28 12.34
CA GLN A 48 23.90 -25.31 11.34
C GLN A 48 22.90 -25.24 10.20
N PHE A 49 23.35 -25.58 9.00
CA PHE A 49 22.47 -25.75 7.86
C PHE A 49 22.93 -26.92 7.01
N GLN A 50 21.98 -27.57 6.37
CA GLN A 50 22.21 -28.71 5.50
C GLN A 50 21.30 -28.63 4.28
N GLY A 51 21.73 -29.21 3.18
CA GLY A 51 20.93 -29.27 1.99
C GLY A 51 21.37 -30.34 1.01
N LYS A 52 20.55 -30.52 -0.02
CA LYS A 52 20.83 -31.40 -1.16
C LYS A 52 20.51 -30.66 -2.43
N GLY A 53 21.24 -30.93 -3.49
CA GLY A 53 21.00 -30.33 -4.80
C GLY A 53 21.56 -31.15 -5.94
N LYS A 54 21.41 -30.61 -7.15
CA LYS A 54 21.89 -31.21 -8.39
C LYS A 54 22.76 -30.23 -9.16
N ASP A 55 23.92 -30.72 -9.59
CA ASP A 55 24.75 -30.10 -10.61
C ASP A 55 24.45 -30.82 -11.94
N GLU A 56 24.12 -30.06 -12.99
CA GLU A 56 23.78 -30.62 -14.31
C GLU A 56 24.91 -31.48 -14.89
N GLU A 57 26.17 -31.23 -14.54
CA GLU A 57 27.34 -31.96 -15.03
C GLU A 57 27.93 -32.92 -13.99
N GLN A 58 27.90 -32.56 -12.70
CA GLN A 58 28.59 -33.28 -11.62
C GLN A 58 27.65 -34.12 -10.73
N GLY A 59 26.35 -34.17 -11.04
CA GLY A 59 25.39 -35.03 -10.36
C GLY A 59 24.85 -34.49 -9.04
N GLU A 60 24.28 -35.38 -8.22
CA GLU A 60 23.69 -35.04 -6.92
C GLU A 60 24.77 -34.75 -5.88
N PHE A 61 24.53 -33.72 -5.07
CA PHE A 61 25.40 -33.34 -3.96
C PHE A 61 24.58 -33.09 -2.68
N GLU A 62 25.26 -33.25 -1.55
CA GLU A 62 24.80 -32.82 -0.25
C GLU A 62 25.74 -31.74 0.26
N PHE A 63 25.25 -30.84 1.11
CA PHE A 63 26.14 -29.93 1.80
C PHE A 63 25.75 -29.77 3.26
N ILE A 64 26.77 -29.59 4.08
CA ILE A 64 26.64 -29.34 5.51
C ILE A 64 27.47 -28.10 5.81
N GLY A 65 26.86 -27.13 6.48
CA GLY A 65 27.51 -25.88 6.83
C GLY A 65 27.24 -25.45 8.26
N GLN A 66 28.14 -24.61 8.74
CA GLN A 66 28.06 -23.98 10.04
C GLN A 66 28.30 -22.48 9.91
N ILE A 67 27.48 -21.70 10.63
CA ILE A 67 27.63 -20.26 10.81
C ILE A 67 28.26 -20.03 12.18
N LYS A 68 29.23 -19.14 12.24
CA LYS A 68 29.79 -18.63 13.48
C LYS A 68 29.90 -17.12 13.36
N GLU A 69 29.09 -16.41 14.13
CA GLU A 69 28.93 -14.95 14.03
C GLU A 69 28.43 -14.54 12.64
N ASP A 70 29.23 -13.79 11.88
CA ASP A 70 28.95 -13.38 10.51
C ASP A 70 29.69 -14.25 9.48
N GLN A 71 30.44 -15.26 9.90
CA GLN A 71 31.19 -16.15 9.00
C GLN A 71 30.49 -17.50 8.85
N PHE A 72 30.67 -18.14 7.69
CA PHE A 72 30.19 -19.50 7.48
C PHE A 72 31.23 -20.37 6.78
N LYS A 73 31.09 -21.68 6.98
CA LYS A 73 31.83 -22.71 6.26
C LYS A 73 30.87 -23.80 5.81
N ILE A 74 30.96 -24.21 4.55
CA ILE A 74 30.17 -25.28 3.93
C ILE A 74 31.13 -26.34 3.40
N GLU A 75 30.81 -27.60 3.66
CA GLU A 75 31.37 -28.74 2.97
C GLU A 75 30.30 -29.29 2.02
N GLN A 76 30.55 -29.19 0.72
CA GLN A 76 29.71 -29.77 -0.33
C GLN A 76 30.32 -31.11 -0.74
N LEU A 77 29.57 -32.17 -0.52
CA LEU A 77 29.96 -33.55 -0.77
C LEU A 77 29.18 -34.08 -1.98
N TYR A 78 29.88 -34.51 -3.02
CA TYR A 78 29.23 -35.11 -4.18
C TYR A 78 28.99 -36.60 -3.93
N ILE A 79 27.82 -37.11 -4.36
CA ILE A 79 27.47 -38.53 -4.17
C ILE A 79 28.30 -39.44 -5.11
N SER A 80 28.73 -38.89 -6.25
CA SER A 80 29.55 -39.57 -7.25
C SER A 80 31.05 -39.51 -6.89
N GLU A 81 31.72 -40.66 -6.84
CA GLU A 81 33.17 -40.76 -6.57
C GLU A 81 34.07 -40.08 -7.62
N LYS A 82 33.50 -39.70 -8.77
CA LYS A 82 34.23 -39.01 -9.84
C LYS A 82 34.38 -37.52 -9.62
N ASP A 83 33.56 -36.96 -8.74
CA ASP A 83 33.46 -35.53 -8.51
C ASP A 83 34.28 -35.14 -7.27
N GLN A 84 34.76 -33.90 -7.23
CA GLN A 84 35.59 -33.42 -6.13
C GLN A 84 34.75 -32.59 -5.17
N ASP A 85 34.76 -32.98 -3.90
CA ASP A 85 34.10 -32.23 -2.83
C ASP A 85 34.66 -30.81 -2.73
N LYS A 86 33.81 -29.87 -2.33
CA LYS A 86 34.14 -28.44 -2.24
C LYS A 86 34.04 -27.97 -0.80
N ILE A 87 34.92 -27.03 -0.44
CA ILE A 87 34.80 -26.23 0.77
C ILE A 87 34.47 -24.82 0.34
N ILE A 88 33.42 -24.24 0.93
CA ILE A 88 33.06 -22.85 0.74
C ILE A 88 33.18 -22.13 2.07
N GLU A 89 33.84 -20.99 2.08
CA GLU A 89 34.01 -20.15 3.27
C GLU A 89 33.63 -18.71 2.92
N GLY A 90 32.88 -18.05 3.79
CA GLY A 90 32.32 -16.73 3.48
C GLY A 90 31.64 -16.03 4.64
N HIS A 91 30.81 -15.04 4.31
CA HIS A 91 30.06 -14.21 5.25
C HIS A 91 28.54 -14.31 5.07
N LEU A 92 27.81 -14.26 6.19
CA LEU A 92 26.37 -14.09 6.26
C LEU A 92 26.03 -12.60 6.18
N MET A 93 25.26 -12.21 5.17
CA MET A 93 24.78 -10.86 4.97
C MET A 93 23.55 -10.56 5.85
N GLN A 94 23.26 -9.28 6.08
CA GLN A 94 22.12 -8.84 6.90
C GLN A 94 20.75 -9.34 6.40
N ASP A 95 20.63 -9.65 5.12
CA ASP A 95 19.40 -10.20 4.53
C ASP A 95 19.32 -11.73 4.61
N GLY A 96 20.35 -12.40 5.14
CA GLY A 96 20.42 -13.86 5.25
C GLY A 96 21.14 -14.55 4.08
N THR A 97 21.64 -13.78 3.10
CA THR A 97 22.44 -14.31 1.97
C THR A 97 23.82 -14.77 2.45
N LEU A 98 24.28 -15.91 1.97
CA LEU A 98 25.64 -16.43 2.22
C LEU A 98 26.52 -16.13 1.01
N VAL A 99 27.58 -15.36 1.19
CA VAL A 99 28.51 -14.97 0.12
C VAL A 99 29.92 -15.41 0.50
N GLY A 100 30.62 -16.14 -0.37
CA GLY A 100 31.92 -16.68 -0.02
C GLY A 100 32.80 -16.96 -1.21
N LYS A 101 33.89 -17.68 -0.92
CA LYS A 101 34.77 -18.28 -1.92
C LYS A 101 34.79 -19.78 -1.74
N TRP A 102 35.01 -20.50 -2.82
CA TRP A 102 35.06 -21.96 -2.80
C TRP A 102 36.41 -22.49 -3.29
N LYS A 103 36.75 -23.71 -2.86
CA LYS A 103 37.93 -24.49 -3.27
C LYS A 103 37.66 -25.99 -3.17
N TYR A 104 38.44 -26.82 -3.86
CA TYR A 104 38.32 -28.28 -3.73
C TYR A 104 38.95 -28.78 -2.42
N THR A 105 38.36 -29.82 -1.82
CA THR A 105 38.85 -30.43 -0.57
C THR A 105 40.23 -31.07 -0.71
N LYS A 106 40.63 -31.48 -1.93
CA LYS A 106 41.95 -32.07 -2.21
C LYS A 106 43.08 -31.03 -2.22
N ASP A 107 42.75 -29.74 -2.37
CA ASP A 107 43.71 -28.64 -2.45
C ASP A 107 43.96 -27.96 -1.08
N ARG A 108 43.77 -28.69 0.02
CA ARG A 108 43.83 -28.17 1.41
C ARG A 108 45.08 -27.34 1.75
N GLU A 109 46.18 -27.49 1.01
CA GLU A 109 47.45 -26.80 1.25
C GLU A 109 47.75 -25.65 0.28
N SER A 110 46.99 -25.46 -0.81
CA SER A 110 47.17 -24.33 -1.72
C SER A 110 46.17 -23.21 -1.43
N ALA A 111 46.68 -21.99 -1.24
CA ALA A 111 45.89 -20.83 -0.79
C ALA A 111 45.02 -20.18 -1.89
N ASN A 112 44.94 -20.79 -3.08
CA ASN A 112 44.24 -20.19 -4.21
C ASN A 112 42.79 -20.66 -4.19
N ASN A 113 41.90 -19.74 -3.80
CA ASN A 113 40.47 -19.95 -3.97
C ASN A 113 40.14 -20.08 -5.46
N GLU A 114 39.27 -21.00 -5.85
CA GLU A 114 38.93 -21.30 -7.24
C GLU A 114 37.83 -20.39 -7.79
N GLY A 115 37.10 -19.68 -6.92
CA GLY A 115 35.96 -18.88 -7.36
C GLY A 115 35.15 -18.21 -6.26
N ASP A 116 34.15 -17.45 -6.70
CA ASP A 116 33.16 -16.79 -5.84
C ASP A 116 31.89 -17.65 -5.72
N PHE A 117 31.17 -17.47 -4.61
CA PHE A 117 30.05 -18.32 -4.20
C PHE A 117 28.91 -17.50 -3.61
N VAL A 118 27.66 -17.85 -3.92
CA VAL A 118 26.46 -17.28 -3.32
C VAL A 118 25.39 -18.34 -3.07
N ILE A 119 24.88 -18.43 -1.83
CA ILE A 119 23.56 -19.01 -1.52
C ILE A 119 22.63 -17.88 -1.12
N ARG A 120 21.55 -17.70 -1.87
CA ARG A 120 20.57 -16.63 -1.60
C ARG A 120 19.16 -17.16 -1.70
N ASN A 121 18.27 -16.59 -0.89
CA ASN A 121 16.86 -16.80 -1.11
C ASN A 121 16.46 -16.06 -2.41
N VAL A 122 15.76 -16.71 -3.35
CA VAL A 122 15.25 -16.16 -4.62
C VAL A 122 14.37 -14.94 -4.37
N SER A 123 13.72 -14.88 -3.21
CA SER A 123 12.90 -13.74 -2.79
C SER A 123 13.70 -12.57 -2.20
N ASN A 124 15.01 -12.73 -1.97
CA ASN A 124 15.91 -11.68 -1.48
C ASN A 124 16.39 -10.77 -2.62
N ILE A 125 15.45 -9.93 -3.04
CA ILE A 125 15.63 -8.79 -3.96
C ILE A 125 16.68 -7.78 -3.43
N ALA A 126 17.01 -7.81 -2.14
CA ALA A 126 17.92 -6.86 -1.52
C ALA A 126 19.37 -7.02 -2.02
N TYR A 127 19.91 -8.24 -2.07
CA TYR A 127 21.31 -8.50 -2.42
C TYR A 127 21.66 -8.10 -3.86
N ALA A 128 20.80 -8.43 -4.84
CA ALA A 128 20.97 -8.10 -6.26
C ALA A 128 21.09 -6.60 -6.53
N LEU A 129 20.63 -5.78 -5.57
CA LEU A 129 20.59 -4.32 -5.65
C LEU A 129 21.58 -3.66 -4.68
N THR A 130 22.54 -4.42 -4.12
CA THR A 130 23.64 -3.86 -3.34
C THR A 130 24.88 -3.64 -4.22
N ASP A 131 25.73 -2.70 -3.81
CA ASP A 131 27.09 -2.50 -4.35
C ASP A 131 28.00 -3.73 -4.14
N LYS A 132 27.65 -4.61 -3.20
CA LYS A 132 28.31 -5.89 -2.93
C LYS A 132 27.78 -7.05 -3.79
N CYS A 133 26.84 -6.79 -4.68
CA CYS A 133 26.31 -7.77 -5.63
C CYS A 133 27.37 -8.14 -6.68
N PRO A 134 27.72 -9.43 -6.84
CA PRO A 134 28.58 -9.89 -7.93
C PRO A 134 28.05 -9.42 -9.29
N GLU A 135 28.94 -9.06 -10.22
CA GLU A 135 28.59 -8.52 -11.55
C GLU A 135 27.51 -9.32 -12.28
N TYR A 136 27.55 -10.65 -12.17
CA TYR A 136 26.62 -11.56 -12.86
C TYR A 136 25.20 -11.58 -12.27
N LEU A 137 24.98 -11.03 -11.07
CA LEU A 137 23.67 -10.90 -10.42
C LEU A 137 23.03 -9.51 -10.60
N LYS A 138 23.73 -8.58 -11.27
CA LYS A 138 23.23 -7.23 -11.57
C LYS A 138 22.32 -7.25 -12.79
N LEU A 139 21.45 -6.24 -12.90
CA LEU A 139 20.72 -6.00 -14.15
C LEU A 139 21.71 -5.79 -15.31
N THR A 140 21.67 -6.67 -16.30
CA THR A 140 22.48 -6.53 -17.51
C THR A 140 21.86 -5.48 -18.45
N GLN A 141 22.62 -5.05 -19.45
CA GLN A 141 22.13 -4.10 -20.46
C GLN A 141 20.88 -4.62 -21.19
N GLU A 142 20.78 -5.93 -21.42
CA GLU A 142 19.64 -6.59 -22.05
C GLU A 142 18.35 -6.51 -21.21
N ASN A 143 18.49 -6.38 -19.89
CA ASN A 143 17.36 -6.17 -18.99
C ASN A 143 16.81 -4.74 -19.05
N ILE A 144 17.54 -3.79 -19.65
CA ILE A 144 17.22 -2.36 -19.69
C ILE A 144 16.95 -1.92 -21.15
N PRO A 145 15.76 -2.21 -21.73
CA PRO A 145 15.44 -1.81 -23.10
C PRO A 145 15.17 -0.30 -23.21
N CYS A 146 15.15 0.32 -24.40
CA CYS A 146 14.57 1.67 -24.64
C CYS A 146 13.07 1.69 -24.25
N LYS A 147 12.51 2.88 -24.05
CA LYS A 147 11.05 3.11 -24.00
C LYS A 147 10.27 2.45 -25.16
N CYS A 148 10.86 2.34 -26.35
CA CYS A 148 10.28 1.62 -27.50
C CYS A 148 10.55 0.09 -27.50
N GLN A 149 11.00 -0.46 -26.37
CA GLN A 149 11.30 -1.89 -26.15
C GLN A 149 12.45 -2.48 -26.97
N ASN A 150 13.22 -1.65 -27.70
CA ASN A 150 14.42 -2.09 -28.41
C ASN A 150 15.64 -2.07 -27.48
N GLU A 151 16.71 -2.78 -27.85
CA GLU A 151 17.95 -2.78 -27.10
C GLU A 151 18.62 -1.40 -27.05
N LEU A 152 19.28 -1.14 -25.92
CA LEU A 152 20.19 -0.01 -25.79
C LEU A 152 21.56 -0.42 -26.30
N ILE A 153 22.27 0.51 -26.95
CA ILE A 153 23.63 0.33 -27.44
C ILE A 153 24.54 1.31 -26.70
N LYS A 154 25.64 0.81 -26.13
CA LYS A 154 26.65 1.63 -25.49
C LYS A 154 27.44 2.41 -26.55
N GLN A 155 27.63 3.70 -26.31
CA GLN A 155 28.37 4.62 -27.17
C GLN A 155 29.47 5.29 -26.35
N ASP A 156 30.71 5.12 -26.80
CA ASP A 156 31.91 5.66 -26.16
C ASP A 156 32.50 6.79 -27.02
N LYS A 157 31.69 7.81 -27.32
CA LYS A 157 32.09 8.98 -28.13
C LYS A 157 31.62 10.28 -27.48
N LYS A 158 32.44 11.34 -27.56
CA LYS A 158 31.96 12.70 -27.33
C LYS A 158 30.98 13.05 -28.43
N GLN A 159 29.76 13.45 -28.06
CA GLN A 159 28.83 14.01 -29.03
C GLN A 159 29.22 15.45 -29.36
N ASP A 160 29.18 15.78 -30.65
CA ASP A 160 29.43 17.15 -31.13
C ASP A 160 28.33 18.15 -30.71
N GLN A 161 27.21 17.66 -30.18
CA GLN A 161 26.10 18.46 -29.65
C GLN A 161 25.69 17.93 -28.28
N SER A 162 25.39 18.84 -27.35
CA SER A 162 24.93 18.49 -25.99
C SER A 162 23.53 17.87 -26.04
N GLN A 163 23.44 16.56 -26.27
CA GLN A 163 22.18 15.85 -26.06
C GLN A 163 21.95 15.64 -24.57
N LYS A 164 20.67 15.66 -24.17
CA LYS A 164 20.27 15.50 -22.78
C LYS A 164 19.87 14.07 -22.49
N CYS A 165 20.27 13.56 -21.34
CA CYS A 165 19.81 12.28 -20.82
C CYS A 165 18.27 12.31 -20.70
N SER A 166 17.60 11.32 -21.27
CA SER A 166 16.14 11.17 -21.22
C SER A 166 15.61 10.92 -19.80
N LEU A 167 16.49 10.55 -18.86
CA LEU A 167 16.13 10.30 -17.45
C LEU A 167 16.43 11.50 -16.55
N CYS A 168 17.67 11.99 -16.52
CA CYS A 168 18.09 13.07 -15.61
C CYS A 168 18.18 14.44 -16.25
N THR A 169 17.94 14.57 -17.57
CA THR A 169 18.03 15.81 -18.35
C THR A 169 19.40 16.50 -18.39
N SER A 170 20.41 15.95 -17.71
CA SER A 170 21.80 16.42 -17.76
C SER A 170 22.40 16.19 -19.14
N ASP A 171 23.33 17.06 -19.52
CA ASP A 171 24.08 16.91 -20.76
C ASP A 171 24.94 15.64 -20.71
N VAL A 172 24.94 14.92 -21.83
CA VAL A 172 25.68 13.67 -21.95
C VAL A 172 27.01 13.95 -22.60
N GLN A 173 28.07 13.82 -21.82
CA GLN A 173 29.41 14.17 -22.29
C GLN A 173 30.16 12.98 -22.88
N ILE A 174 30.19 11.85 -22.16
CA ILE A 174 31.00 10.67 -22.49
C ILE A 174 30.27 9.45 -21.91
N ASN A 175 30.32 8.31 -22.61
CA ASN A 175 29.72 7.02 -22.24
C ASN A 175 28.20 7.13 -22.00
N TYR A 176 27.43 6.65 -22.96
CA TYR A 176 25.97 6.65 -22.84
C TYR A 176 25.36 5.48 -23.57
N TYR A 177 24.09 5.25 -23.27
CA TYR A 177 23.28 4.20 -23.87
C TYR A 177 22.23 4.88 -24.72
N THR A 178 22.16 4.52 -25.99
CA THR A 178 21.17 5.07 -26.92
C THR A 178 20.43 3.96 -27.64
N CYS A 179 19.25 4.26 -28.17
CA CYS A 179 18.56 3.37 -29.07
C CYS A 179 18.39 4.03 -30.44
N GLU A 180 18.83 3.32 -31.47
CA GLU A 180 18.85 3.78 -32.86
C GLU A 180 17.46 4.09 -33.42
N LYS A 181 16.39 3.55 -32.82
CA LYS A 181 15.02 3.73 -33.31
C LYS A 181 14.25 4.90 -32.68
N CYS A 182 14.57 5.26 -31.43
CA CYS A 182 13.72 6.14 -30.61
C CYS A 182 14.42 7.43 -30.14
N ASN A 183 15.68 7.67 -30.52
CA ASN A 183 16.54 8.76 -30.01
C ASN A 183 16.60 8.84 -28.47
N PHE A 184 16.20 7.76 -27.79
CA PHE A 184 16.19 7.69 -26.35
C PHE A 184 17.62 7.46 -25.88
N LEU A 185 18.03 8.27 -24.92
CA LEU A 185 19.41 8.32 -24.48
C LEU A 185 19.48 8.31 -22.95
N ILE A 186 20.30 7.44 -22.39
CA ILE A 186 20.57 7.34 -20.95
C ILE A 186 22.07 7.59 -20.73
N CYS A 187 22.43 8.56 -19.90
CA CYS A 187 23.85 8.74 -19.52
C CYS A 187 24.35 7.57 -18.68
N TYR A 188 25.65 7.28 -18.73
CA TYR A 188 26.25 6.18 -17.98
C TYR A 188 25.88 6.17 -16.49
N LEU A 189 25.87 7.34 -15.83
CA LEU A 189 25.49 7.45 -14.43
C LEU A 189 24.03 7.04 -14.17
N CYS A 190 23.09 7.39 -15.05
CA CYS A 190 21.70 6.96 -14.90
C CYS A 190 21.54 5.46 -15.15
N PHE A 191 22.28 4.92 -16.12
CA PHE A 191 22.29 3.49 -16.40
C PHE A 191 22.84 2.71 -15.21
N GLN A 192 24.01 3.09 -14.70
CA GLN A 192 24.56 2.51 -13.47
C GLN A 192 23.58 2.63 -12.32
N LYS A 193 22.98 3.81 -12.08
CA LYS A 193 21.95 3.96 -11.06
C LYS A 193 20.82 2.95 -11.24
N ILE A 194 20.30 2.73 -12.45
CA ILE A 194 19.26 1.71 -12.66
C ILE A 194 19.77 0.31 -12.31
N GLN A 195 21.00 -0.03 -12.67
CA GLN A 195 21.61 -1.34 -12.37
C GLN A 195 21.80 -1.57 -10.86
N TYR A 196 22.15 -0.53 -10.12
CA TYR A 196 22.51 -0.59 -8.70
C TYR A 196 21.41 -0.11 -7.74
N MET A 197 20.30 0.40 -8.25
CA MET A 197 19.29 1.05 -7.41
C MET A 197 18.47 0.01 -6.64
N SER A 198 18.49 0.10 -5.31
CA SER A 198 17.56 -0.69 -4.51
C SER A 198 16.12 -0.27 -4.78
N LYS A 199 15.17 -1.21 -4.66
CA LYS A 199 13.75 -0.88 -4.80
C LYS A 199 13.32 0.20 -3.79
N SER A 200 13.83 0.15 -2.56
CA SER A 200 13.63 1.18 -1.53
C SER A 200 14.19 2.53 -1.93
N GLU A 201 15.36 2.56 -2.57
CA GLU A 201 15.94 3.79 -3.10
C GLU A 201 15.09 4.36 -4.24
N LEU A 202 14.62 3.52 -5.17
CA LEU A 202 13.67 3.93 -6.21
C LEU A 202 12.43 4.56 -5.59
N ILE A 203 11.79 3.88 -4.64
CA ILE A 203 10.61 4.39 -3.92
C ILE A 203 10.94 5.72 -3.24
N SER A 204 12.11 5.83 -2.59
CA SER A 204 12.53 7.04 -1.90
C SER A 204 12.74 8.20 -2.87
N ILE A 205 13.38 7.97 -4.01
CA ILE A 205 13.52 8.97 -5.10
C ILE A 205 12.13 9.45 -5.54
N ILE A 206 11.20 8.52 -5.75
CA ILE A 206 9.83 8.84 -6.17
C ILE A 206 9.09 9.68 -5.13
N LEU A 207 9.14 9.25 -3.86
CA LEU A 207 8.39 9.87 -2.77
C LEU A 207 9.00 11.22 -2.35
N ASN A 208 10.33 11.37 -2.39
CA ASN A 208 11.05 12.60 -2.05
C ASN A 208 11.12 13.62 -3.19
N ASN A 209 10.85 13.25 -4.45
CA ASN A 209 10.94 14.21 -5.55
C ASN A 209 9.87 15.31 -5.40
N SER A 210 10.30 16.57 -5.38
CA SER A 210 9.41 17.73 -5.28
C SER A 210 8.55 17.94 -6.55
N LYS A 211 9.08 17.60 -7.73
CA LYS A 211 8.41 17.68 -9.03
C LYS A 211 7.94 16.31 -9.51
N LYS A 212 6.69 15.95 -9.17
CA LYS A 212 6.12 14.65 -9.51
C LYS A 212 5.99 14.42 -11.03
N SER A 213 5.85 15.49 -11.83
CA SER A 213 5.84 15.44 -13.30
C SER A 213 7.13 14.83 -13.86
N ASP A 214 8.29 15.23 -13.32
CA ASP A 214 9.62 14.81 -13.79
C ASP A 214 9.83 13.31 -13.54
N VAL A 215 9.27 12.81 -12.43
CA VAL A 215 9.28 11.39 -12.09
C VAL A 215 8.32 10.60 -12.98
N THR A 216 7.12 11.12 -13.25
CA THR A 216 6.04 10.38 -13.92
C THR A 216 6.43 9.83 -15.30
N ASN A 217 7.18 10.60 -16.10
CA ASN A 217 7.56 10.16 -17.46
C ASN A 217 8.60 9.04 -17.49
N ASN A 218 9.35 8.86 -16.40
CA ASN A 218 10.50 7.96 -16.32
C ASN A 218 10.28 6.82 -15.33
N ILE A 219 9.39 7.00 -14.36
CA ILE A 219 9.07 6.00 -13.35
C ILE A 219 8.43 4.76 -13.97
N ASP A 220 7.49 4.92 -14.90
CA ASP A 220 6.84 3.76 -15.52
C ASP A 220 7.82 2.95 -16.36
N TYR A 221 8.77 3.64 -16.99
CA TYR A 221 9.89 3.03 -17.69
C TYR A 221 10.80 2.24 -16.73
N ILE A 222 11.28 2.87 -15.65
CA ILE A 222 12.15 2.21 -14.65
C ILE A 222 11.40 1.04 -14.00
N ARG A 223 10.12 1.22 -13.63
CA ARG A 223 9.31 0.13 -13.08
C ARG A 223 9.08 -0.99 -14.08
N GLY A 224 8.97 -0.68 -15.38
CA GLY A 224 8.89 -1.65 -16.46
C GLY A 224 10.12 -2.54 -16.52
N ILE A 225 11.31 -1.94 -16.44
CA ILE A 225 12.60 -2.65 -16.37
C ILE A 225 12.62 -3.63 -15.20
N TYR A 226 12.35 -3.15 -13.98
CA TYR A 226 12.36 -4.02 -12.79
C TYR A 226 11.32 -5.14 -12.92
N ARG A 227 10.12 -4.87 -13.42
CA ARG A 227 9.12 -5.93 -13.62
C ARG A 227 9.56 -7.00 -14.61
N LYS A 228 10.20 -6.60 -15.72
CA LYS A 228 10.69 -7.54 -16.73
C LYS A 228 11.82 -8.38 -16.17
N ALA A 229 12.79 -7.76 -15.51
CA ALA A 229 13.92 -8.46 -14.91
C ALA A 229 13.48 -9.44 -13.81
N PHE A 230 12.46 -9.08 -13.03
CA PHE A 230 12.00 -9.89 -11.91
C PHE A 230 10.72 -10.68 -12.22
N CYS A 231 10.33 -10.85 -13.49
CA CYS A 231 9.03 -11.44 -13.84
C CYS A 231 8.86 -12.88 -13.35
N ASP A 232 9.97 -13.59 -13.13
CA ASP A 232 9.98 -14.95 -12.62
C ASP A 232 9.96 -15.06 -11.10
N SER A 233 10.21 -13.96 -10.38
CA SER A 233 10.07 -13.95 -8.92
C SER A 233 8.60 -14.11 -8.52
N GLU A 234 8.33 -14.95 -7.53
CA GLU A 234 6.97 -15.19 -7.02
C GLU A 234 6.29 -13.90 -6.57
N ARG A 235 7.05 -12.97 -5.97
CA ARG A 235 6.56 -11.66 -5.56
C ARG A 235 6.11 -10.79 -6.75
N ALA A 236 6.85 -10.81 -7.85
CA ALA A 236 6.45 -10.09 -9.06
C ALA A 236 5.27 -10.77 -9.75
N ARG A 237 5.27 -12.10 -9.88
CA ARG A 237 4.13 -12.88 -10.40
C ARG A 237 2.86 -12.59 -9.61
N SER A 238 2.93 -12.64 -8.27
CA SER A 238 1.84 -12.26 -7.38
C SER A 238 1.37 -10.82 -7.62
N SER A 239 2.29 -9.87 -7.75
CA SER A 239 1.93 -8.48 -8.06
C SER A 239 1.30 -8.31 -9.45
N ILE A 240 1.70 -9.09 -10.45
CA ILE A 240 1.11 -9.08 -11.80
C ILE A 240 -0.30 -9.66 -11.74
N MET A 241 -0.47 -10.81 -11.07
CA MET A 241 -1.76 -11.46 -10.90
C MET A 241 -2.76 -10.57 -10.16
N ARG A 242 -2.32 -9.85 -9.12
CA ARG A 242 -3.17 -8.89 -8.37
C ARG A 242 -3.68 -7.72 -9.22
N ARG A 243 -3.04 -7.42 -10.36
CA ARG A 243 -3.47 -6.37 -11.30
C ARG A 243 -4.46 -6.86 -12.34
N LYS A 244 -4.68 -8.16 -12.47
CA LYS A 244 -5.63 -8.69 -13.44
C LYS A 244 -7.02 -8.15 -13.10
N GLY A 245 -7.57 -7.32 -14.00
CA GLY A 245 -8.85 -6.63 -13.77
C GLY A 245 -8.80 -5.44 -12.80
N ARG A 246 -7.61 -4.94 -12.42
CA ARG A 246 -7.45 -3.84 -11.47
C ARG A 246 -6.48 -2.77 -11.96
N ASP A 247 -6.82 -1.52 -11.74
CA ASP A 247 -5.96 -0.36 -11.93
C ASP A 247 -5.03 -0.22 -10.72
N TYR A 248 -3.72 -0.32 -10.95
CA TYR A 248 -2.72 -0.11 -9.91
C TYR A 248 -2.36 1.38 -9.81
N LYS A 249 -2.51 2.00 -8.64
CA LYS A 249 -2.26 3.44 -8.43
C LYS A 249 -1.62 3.75 -7.09
N TRP A 250 -0.87 4.85 -7.04
CA TRP A 250 -0.31 5.38 -5.80
C TRP A 250 -1.05 6.64 -5.41
N PHE A 251 -1.35 6.77 -4.13
CA PHE A 251 -2.10 7.88 -3.59
C PHE A 251 -1.40 8.47 -2.38
N GLU A 252 -1.50 9.79 -2.27
CA GLU A 252 -1.39 10.44 -0.98
C GLU A 252 -2.76 10.41 -0.30
N VAL A 253 -2.78 10.02 0.97
CA VAL A 253 -3.98 9.96 1.81
C VAL A 253 -3.99 11.16 2.73
N TYR A 254 -5.09 11.90 2.74
CA TYR A 254 -5.30 13.01 3.67
C TYR A 254 -6.53 12.76 4.53
N TYR A 255 -6.42 13.06 5.82
CA TYR A 255 -7.52 13.11 6.76
C TYR A 255 -7.75 14.56 7.18
N LEU A 256 -8.97 14.89 7.62
CA LEU A 256 -9.24 16.19 8.22
C LEU A 256 -8.94 16.11 9.72
N ASP A 257 -7.99 16.91 10.18
CA ASP A 257 -7.67 17.00 11.60
C ASP A 257 -8.81 17.69 12.34
N GLU A 258 -9.39 17.03 13.34
CA GLU A 258 -10.61 17.55 14.02
C GLU A 258 -10.33 18.80 14.86
N ASN A 259 -9.08 19.00 15.29
CA ASN A 259 -8.68 20.14 16.10
C ASN A 259 -8.36 21.36 15.22
N SER A 260 -7.49 21.20 14.23
CA SER A 260 -7.10 22.31 13.35
C SER A 260 -8.14 22.58 12.26
N LEU A 261 -8.91 21.56 11.87
CA LEU A 261 -9.80 21.55 10.70
C LEU A 261 -9.03 21.78 9.39
N GLU A 262 -7.83 21.19 9.34
CA GLU A 262 -6.98 21.19 8.17
C GLU A 262 -6.77 19.77 7.65
N PHE A 263 -6.68 19.62 6.33
CA PHE A 263 -6.28 18.36 5.72
C PHE A 263 -4.81 18.10 5.98
N LYS A 264 -4.54 17.09 6.80
CA LYS A 264 -3.18 16.61 7.08
C LYS A 264 -2.91 15.34 6.30
N LYS A 265 -1.72 15.27 5.71
CA LYS A 265 -1.24 14.07 5.05
C LYS A 265 -1.08 12.97 6.10
N LYS A 266 -1.77 11.85 5.90
CA LYS A 266 -1.69 10.66 6.75
C LYS A 266 -0.51 9.79 6.33
N GLU A 267 -0.49 9.41 5.06
CA GLU A 267 0.46 8.43 4.51
C GLU A 267 0.44 8.45 2.98
N ASN A 268 1.43 7.82 2.37
CA ASN A 268 1.38 7.41 0.97
C ASN A 268 0.96 5.94 0.93
N ILE A 269 0.09 5.55 0.00
CA ILE A 269 -0.36 4.16 -0.17
C ILE A 269 -0.31 3.74 -1.63
N GLU A 270 -0.18 2.43 -1.83
CA GLU A 270 -0.49 1.79 -3.11
C GLU A 270 -1.84 1.08 -3.01
N LEU A 271 -2.64 1.21 -4.07
CA LEU A 271 -3.94 0.57 -4.18
C LEU A 271 -4.06 -0.20 -5.49
N TYR A 272 -4.64 -1.39 -5.39
CA TYR A 272 -5.16 -2.16 -6.51
C TYR A 272 -6.66 -1.88 -6.61
N VAL A 273 -7.05 -0.99 -7.53
CA VAL A 273 -8.43 -0.50 -7.66
C VAL A 273 -9.17 -1.30 -8.71
N ASP A 274 -10.30 -1.90 -8.37
CA ASP A 274 -11.05 -2.69 -9.34
C ASP A 274 -11.45 -1.88 -10.58
N SER A 275 -11.27 -2.48 -11.75
CA SER A 275 -11.66 -1.86 -13.02
C SER A 275 -13.18 -1.68 -13.10
N MET A 276 -13.93 -2.65 -12.60
CA MET A 276 -15.38 -2.64 -12.51
C MET A 276 -15.89 -1.75 -11.37
N LYS A 277 -17.08 -1.17 -11.56
CA LYS A 277 -17.76 -0.45 -10.47
C LYS A 277 -18.40 -1.44 -9.52
N PHE A 278 -18.25 -1.21 -8.23
CA PHE A 278 -18.93 -1.98 -7.18
C PHE A 278 -20.34 -1.45 -6.96
N ALA A 279 -20.48 -0.13 -6.85
CA ALA A 279 -21.77 0.54 -6.67
C ALA A 279 -21.76 1.93 -7.32
N GLN A 280 -22.92 2.56 -7.39
CA GLN A 280 -23.04 3.92 -7.92
C GLN A 280 -24.13 4.68 -7.15
N GLY A 281 -23.75 5.83 -6.60
CA GLY A 281 -24.67 6.81 -6.04
C GLY A 281 -24.99 7.94 -7.02
N TYR A 282 -25.63 8.99 -6.53
CA TYR A 282 -26.00 10.13 -7.37
C TYR A 282 -24.78 10.94 -7.87
N PHE A 283 -23.79 11.16 -6.99
CA PHE A 283 -22.59 11.94 -7.33
C PHE A 283 -21.36 11.10 -7.66
N PHE A 284 -21.30 9.88 -7.12
CA PHE A 284 -20.09 9.06 -7.09
C PHE A 284 -20.31 7.65 -7.63
N GLN A 285 -19.33 7.18 -8.39
CA GLN A 285 -19.11 5.76 -8.64
C GLN A 285 -18.20 5.21 -7.53
N VAL A 286 -18.57 4.06 -6.99
CA VAL A 286 -17.80 3.36 -5.95
C VAL A 286 -17.07 2.19 -6.60
N LYS A 287 -15.80 2.04 -6.27
CA LYS A 287 -14.98 0.88 -6.63
C LYS A 287 -14.38 0.31 -5.35
N GLN A 288 -14.23 -1.01 -5.30
CA GLN A 288 -13.46 -1.66 -4.26
C GLN A 288 -11.97 -1.54 -4.59
N CYS A 289 -11.13 -1.44 -3.57
CA CYS A 289 -9.69 -1.45 -3.73
C CYS A 289 -9.00 -2.18 -2.58
N ASN A 290 -7.87 -2.80 -2.90
CA ASN A 290 -7.06 -3.53 -1.94
C ASN A 290 -5.74 -2.81 -1.71
N GLN A 291 -5.36 -2.69 -0.44
CA GLN A 291 -4.04 -2.24 -0.02
C GLN A 291 -3.31 -3.43 0.60
N THR A 292 -2.19 -3.78 -0.01
CA THR A 292 -1.42 -4.96 0.40
C THR A 292 -0.10 -4.58 1.06
N ARG A 293 0.27 -3.30 0.98
CA ARG A 293 1.50 -2.75 1.56
C ARG A 293 1.28 -1.31 2.00
N ARG A 294 2.11 -0.86 2.94
CA ARG A 294 2.27 0.55 3.31
C ARG A 294 3.73 0.97 3.17
N PHE A 295 3.97 2.27 2.99
CA PHE A 295 5.31 2.83 2.99
C PHE A 295 5.62 3.34 4.41
N ALA A 296 6.62 2.74 5.06
CA ALA A 296 7.16 3.26 6.30
C ALA A 296 8.26 4.28 6.01
N ASP A 297 8.15 5.44 6.64
CA ASP A 297 9.19 6.45 6.68
C ASP A 297 10.27 6.01 7.68
N ILE A 298 11.50 5.86 7.18
CA ILE A 298 12.68 5.55 7.96
C ILE A 298 13.65 6.71 7.79
N ARG A 299 13.90 7.41 8.90
CA ARG A 299 14.91 8.48 8.94
C ARG A 299 16.21 7.89 9.42
N SER A 300 17.25 8.08 8.60
CA SER A 300 18.61 7.73 9.00
C SER A 300 19.18 8.79 9.96
N PRO A 301 20.29 8.50 10.67
CA PRO A 301 20.88 9.42 11.65
C PRO A 301 21.27 10.80 11.08
N ASP A 302 21.54 10.87 9.78
CA ASP A 302 21.82 12.08 9.01
C ASP A 302 20.54 12.81 8.52
N GLN A 303 19.37 12.38 9.00
CA GLN A 303 18.04 12.86 8.59
C GLN A 303 17.66 12.57 7.14
N GLN A 304 18.39 11.71 6.42
CA GLN A 304 17.96 11.32 5.09
C GLN A 304 16.70 10.46 5.19
N GLN A 305 15.64 10.90 4.51
CA GLN A 305 14.36 10.22 4.49
C GLN A 305 14.39 9.06 3.49
N THR A 306 14.24 7.84 3.99
CA THR A 306 14.14 6.62 3.18
C THR A 306 12.80 5.96 3.41
N PHE A 307 12.29 5.27 2.39
CA PHE A 307 11.00 4.59 2.48
C PHE A 307 11.17 3.09 2.28
N ARG A 308 10.53 2.32 3.16
CA ARG A 308 10.48 0.86 3.10
C ARG A 308 9.05 0.38 2.92
N GLU A 309 8.85 -0.60 2.04
CA GLU A 309 7.57 -1.31 1.94
C GLU A 309 7.40 -2.25 3.13
N ILE A 310 6.26 -2.15 3.81
CA ILE A 310 5.81 -3.11 4.82
C ILE A 310 4.59 -3.82 4.23
N ASN A 311 4.63 -5.15 4.17
CA ASN A 311 3.47 -5.96 3.78
C ASN A 311 2.39 -5.85 4.85
N LEU A 312 1.13 -5.78 4.42
CA LEU A 312 -0.03 -5.82 5.32
C LEU A 312 -0.61 -7.23 5.28
N ASP A 313 -0.70 -7.85 6.45
CA ASP A 313 -1.36 -9.13 6.66
C ASP A 313 -2.24 -9.04 7.92
N PRO A 314 -3.58 -9.06 7.79
CA PRO A 314 -4.33 -9.18 6.53
C PRO A 314 -4.21 -7.94 5.63
N GLU A 315 -4.57 -8.10 4.36
CA GLU A 315 -4.73 -6.97 3.43
C GLU A 315 -5.86 -6.04 3.89
N VAL A 316 -5.74 -4.74 3.57
CA VAL A 316 -6.77 -3.75 3.94
C VAL A 316 -7.67 -3.47 2.73
N HIS A 317 -8.98 -3.61 2.92
CA HIS A 317 -9.96 -3.31 1.89
C HIS A 317 -10.56 -1.90 2.05
N TRP A 318 -10.65 -1.20 0.94
CA TRP A 318 -11.07 0.19 0.85
C TRP A 318 -12.21 0.34 -0.17
N ALA A 319 -13.05 1.35 0.05
CA ALA A 319 -14.02 1.82 -0.93
C ALA A 319 -13.58 3.18 -1.46
N ILE A 320 -13.16 3.23 -2.73
CA ILE A 320 -12.83 4.50 -3.40
C ILE A 320 -14.03 5.03 -4.18
N LYS A 321 -14.31 6.33 -4.00
CA LYS A 321 -15.43 7.04 -4.59
C LYS A 321 -14.89 8.08 -5.57
N ASN A 322 -15.21 7.88 -6.85
CA ASN A 322 -14.89 8.81 -7.92
C ASN A 322 -16.14 9.59 -8.36
N LYS A 323 -15.97 10.87 -8.68
CA LYS A 323 -17.04 11.71 -9.23
C LYS A 323 -17.51 11.18 -10.58
N ILE A 324 -18.82 11.14 -10.81
CA ILE A 324 -19.41 10.72 -12.10
C ILE A 324 -19.24 11.82 -13.16
N ARG A 325 -19.32 13.09 -12.75
CA ARG A 325 -19.24 14.26 -13.65
C ARG A 325 -18.22 15.25 -13.11
N ARG A 326 -17.49 15.94 -14.02
CA ARG A 326 -16.48 16.96 -13.67
C ARG A 326 -17.01 18.03 -12.72
N LYS A 327 -18.24 18.53 -12.97
CA LYS A 327 -18.91 19.53 -12.12
C LYS A 327 -19.18 19.08 -10.68
N HIS A 328 -19.08 17.77 -10.38
CA HIS A 328 -19.29 17.25 -9.02
C HIS A 328 -17.98 17.21 -8.20
N ILE A 329 -16.87 17.76 -8.69
CA ILE A 329 -15.59 17.73 -7.96
C ILE A 329 -15.69 18.37 -6.56
N HIS A 330 -16.40 19.48 -6.44
CA HIS A 330 -16.64 20.17 -5.16
C HIS A 330 -17.51 19.35 -4.19
N GLN A 331 -18.18 18.29 -4.65
CA GLN A 331 -18.94 17.42 -3.75
C GLN A 331 -18.03 16.53 -2.90
N ILE A 332 -16.77 16.33 -3.28
CA ILE A 332 -15.83 15.52 -2.48
C ILE A 332 -15.54 16.19 -1.12
N PRO A 333 -14.99 17.42 -1.06
CA PRO A 333 -14.77 18.11 0.21
C PRO A 333 -16.08 18.28 0.99
N ASN A 334 -17.18 18.65 0.34
CA ASN A 334 -18.48 18.80 1.00
C ASN A 334 -18.98 17.48 1.60
N ASN A 335 -18.75 16.34 0.94
CA ASN A 335 -19.16 15.04 1.47
C ASN A 335 -18.32 14.59 2.66
N ILE A 336 -17.03 14.90 2.64
CA ILE A 336 -16.14 14.69 3.80
C ILE A 336 -16.62 15.54 4.95
N ALA A 337 -16.91 16.82 4.70
CA ALA A 337 -17.31 17.73 5.75
C ALA A 337 -18.61 17.32 6.45
N LYS A 338 -19.62 16.95 5.65
CA LYS A 338 -20.87 16.39 6.16
C LYS A 338 -20.68 15.14 7.01
N GLN A 339 -19.77 14.26 6.60
CA GLN A 339 -19.54 13.01 7.32
C GLN A 339 -18.78 13.23 8.63
N TYR A 340 -17.89 14.23 8.69
CA TYR A 340 -17.30 14.67 9.96
C TYR A 340 -18.34 15.24 10.91
N LEU A 341 -19.20 16.15 10.43
CA LEU A 341 -20.27 16.70 11.27
C LEU A 341 -21.21 15.59 11.78
N ALA A 342 -21.58 14.65 10.91
CA ALA A 342 -22.40 13.49 11.30
C ALA A 342 -21.69 12.59 12.33
N LYS A 343 -20.37 12.36 12.18
CA LYS A 343 -19.55 11.62 13.14
C LYS A 343 -19.54 12.29 14.51
N THR A 344 -19.23 13.58 14.56
CA THR A 344 -19.22 14.37 15.82
C THR A 344 -20.57 14.34 16.53
N LEU A 345 -21.67 14.49 15.78
CA LEU A 345 -23.01 14.42 16.34
C LEU A 345 -23.35 13.00 16.82
N ALA A 346 -22.97 11.96 16.07
CA ALA A 346 -23.21 10.58 16.46
C ALA A 346 -22.41 10.19 17.72
N GLU A 347 -21.17 10.66 17.88
CA GLU A 347 -20.38 10.44 19.10
C GLU A 347 -21.03 11.08 20.34
N ASN A 348 -21.54 12.31 20.21
CA ASN A 348 -22.28 12.96 21.31
C ASN A 348 -23.62 12.26 21.59
N PHE A 349 -24.31 11.79 20.56
CA PHE A 349 -25.52 11.00 20.71
C PHE A 349 -25.25 9.67 21.43
N ASN A 350 -24.20 8.94 21.08
CA ASN A 350 -23.80 7.71 21.75
C ASN A 350 -23.50 7.95 23.24
N ARG A 351 -22.81 9.05 23.58
CA ARG A 351 -22.58 9.45 24.99
C ARG A 351 -23.88 9.71 25.74
N LEU A 352 -24.89 10.27 25.08
CA LEU A 352 -26.20 10.52 25.67
C LEU A 352 -26.97 9.20 25.86
N LEU A 353 -26.98 8.33 24.85
CA LEU A 353 -27.61 7.01 24.95
C LEU A 353 -27.02 6.20 26.10
N ASN A 354 -25.69 6.16 26.25
CA ASN A 354 -25.03 5.44 27.34
C ASN A 354 -25.40 5.98 28.75
N LYS A 355 -25.86 7.23 28.85
CA LYS A 355 -26.35 7.80 30.12
C LYS A 355 -27.80 7.39 30.41
N ILE A 356 -28.63 7.28 29.37
CA ILE A 356 -30.07 6.98 29.50
C ILE A 356 -30.29 5.47 29.60
N TYR A 357 -29.52 4.69 28.83
CA TYR A 357 -29.59 3.24 28.76
C TYR A 357 -28.22 2.63 29.12
N PRO A 358 -27.79 2.70 30.38
CA PRO A 358 -26.46 2.22 30.78
C PRO A 358 -26.26 0.70 30.59
N GLU A 359 -27.36 -0.06 30.62
CA GLU A 359 -27.35 -1.52 30.45
C GLU A 359 -27.43 -1.96 28.97
N ASP A 360 -27.84 -1.06 28.07
CA ASP A 360 -27.90 -1.35 26.64
C ASP A 360 -26.67 -0.76 25.95
N THR A 361 -26.05 -1.53 25.06
CA THR A 361 -25.01 -1.00 24.18
C THR A 361 -25.65 -0.48 22.90
N TYR A 362 -25.61 0.83 22.70
CA TYR A 362 -25.99 1.46 21.44
C TYR A 362 -24.77 2.14 20.82
N SER A 363 -24.62 2.04 19.50
CA SER A 363 -23.58 2.81 18.81
C SER A 363 -23.98 3.18 17.39
N MET A 364 -23.86 4.45 17.06
CA MET A 364 -23.93 4.95 15.70
C MET A 364 -22.54 5.46 15.29
N ASN A 365 -21.91 4.78 14.35
CA ASN A 365 -20.53 5.03 13.95
C ASN A 365 -20.47 5.45 12.48
N TYR A 366 -20.22 6.73 12.21
CA TYR A 366 -19.96 7.18 10.85
C TYR A 366 -18.52 6.85 10.46
N ILE A 367 -18.34 6.11 9.35
CA ILE A 367 -17.00 5.70 8.89
C ILE A 367 -16.17 6.93 8.56
N GLN A 368 -14.90 6.93 8.97
CA GLN A 368 -13.96 8.00 8.70
C GLN A 368 -13.68 8.15 7.19
N PRO A 369 -13.96 9.31 6.58
CA PRO A 369 -13.60 9.56 5.19
C PRO A 369 -12.17 10.11 5.03
N TYR A 370 -11.55 9.85 3.88
CA TYR A 370 -10.24 10.36 3.48
C TYR A 370 -10.32 11.00 2.10
N ILE A 371 -9.43 11.96 1.84
CA ILE A 371 -9.11 12.41 0.48
C ILE A 371 -7.98 11.53 -0.05
N LEU A 372 -8.12 11.07 -1.29
CA LEU A 372 -7.01 10.50 -2.04
C LEU A 372 -6.64 11.39 -3.22
N LEU A 373 -5.35 11.60 -3.38
CA LEU A 373 -4.77 12.31 -4.51
C LEU A 373 -3.74 11.42 -5.20
N PRO A 374 -3.92 11.08 -6.49
CA PRO A 374 -2.93 10.33 -7.25
C PRO A 374 -1.57 11.00 -7.17
N MET A 375 -0.52 10.22 -6.95
CA MET A 375 0.84 10.76 -6.90
C MET A 375 1.40 11.14 -8.27
N PHE A 376 0.90 10.52 -9.32
CA PHE A 376 1.38 10.69 -10.69
C PHE A 376 0.33 11.36 -11.56
N GLU A 377 0.78 12.21 -12.49
CA GLU A 377 -0.10 12.94 -13.38
C GLU A 377 -0.91 11.98 -14.26
N VAL A 378 -2.23 12.20 -14.27
CA VAL A 378 -3.12 11.61 -15.26
C VAL A 378 -3.48 12.78 -16.18
N SER A 379 -3.06 12.69 -17.43
CA SER A 379 -2.91 13.78 -18.41
C SER A 379 -4.08 14.75 -18.60
N ASP A 380 -5.26 14.54 -18.00
CA ASP A 380 -6.44 15.36 -18.30
C ASP A 380 -7.41 15.71 -17.16
N ASN A 381 -7.17 15.35 -15.89
CA ASN A 381 -8.07 15.83 -14.83
C ASN A 381 -7.43 15.86 -13.44
N GLN A 382 -7.72 16.92 -12.67
CA GLN A 382 -7.57 16.93 -11.21
C GLN A 382 -8.44 15.82 -10.62
N ASN A 383 -7.84 14.65 -10.44
CA ASN A 383 -8.50 13.46 -9.94
C ASN A 383 -8.39 13.43 -8.42
N ILE A 384 -9.26 14.19 -7.75
CA ILE A 384 -9.51 14.02 -6.32
C ILE A 384 -10.49 12.86 -6.17
N TYR A 385 -10.24 11.96 -5.21
CA TYR A 385 -11.16 10.90 -4.81
C TYR A 385 -11.47 11.01 -3.32
N LYS A 386 -12.58 10.38 -2.92
CA LYS A 386 -12.87 10.07 -1.52
C LYS A 386 -12.59 8.59 -1.27
N MET A 387 -12.05 8.26 -0.10
CA MET A 387 -11.87 6.88 0.36
C MET A 387 -12.47 6.69 1.74
N GLU A 388 -12.95 5.50 2.03
CA GLU A 388 -13.41 5.05 3.34
C GLU A 388 -13.10 3.55 3.49
N ASN A 389 -13.05 3.04 4.72
CA ASN A 389 -12.89 1.60 4.94
C ASN A 389 -14.00 0.84 4.22
N PHE A 390 -13.66 -0.26 3.55
CA PHE A 390 -14.66 -1.15 2.99
C PHE A 390 -15.32 -1.92 4.14
N GLN A 391 -16.66 -1.95 4.17
CA GLN A 391 -17.38 -2.72 5.17
C GLN A 391 -17.54 -4.16 4.69
N GLU A 392 -16.72 -5.06 5.24
CA GLU A 392 -16.86 -6.50 5.06
C GLU A 392 -17.91 -7.02 6.02
N THR A 393 -19.09 -7.34 5.50
CA THR A 393 -20.19 -7.88 6.28
C THR A 393 -21.21 -8.54 5.36
N ASP A 394 -21.87 -9.58 5.86
CA ASP A 394 -23.02 -10.19 5.20
C ASP A 394 -24.32 -9.39 5.47
N GLN A 395 -24.26 -8.40 6.38
CA GLN A 395 -25.39 -7.54 6.66
C GLN A 395 -25.75 -6.69 5.43
N LYS A 396 -27.05 -6.53 5.19
CA LYS A 396 -27.54 -5.76 4.06
C LYS A 396 -27.30 -4.26 4.28
N PHE A 397 -26.87 -3.56 3.23
CA PHE A 397 -26.85 -2.10 3.24
C PHE A 397 -28.29 -1.55 3.21
N GLN A 398 -28.63 -0.70 4.18
CA GLN A 398 -29.97 -0.15 4.35
C GLN A 398 -29.96 1.38 4.39
N ASN A 399 -31.07 1.98 3.99
CA ASN A 399 -31.33 3.40 4.21
C ASN A 399 -32.38 3.48 5.30
N PHE A 400 -31.97 3.81 6.53
CA PHE A 400 -32.83 3.80 7.72
C PHE A 400 -33.76 5.01 7.79
N ASN A 401 -33.34 6.13 7.21
CA ASN A 401 -34.24 7.22 6.88
C ASN A 401 -33.79 7.91 5.60
N ARG A 402 -34.72 8.53 4.89
CA ARG A 402 -34.43 9.35 3.70
C ARG A 402 -35.28 10.61 3.69
N PRO A 403 -34.73 11.75 3.26
CA PRO A 403 -35.49 13.00 3.21
C PRO A 403 -36.79 12.97 2.38
N LYS A 404 -36.81 12.18 1.31
CA LYS A 404 -37.92 12.12 0.34
C LYS A 404 -38.87 10.95 0.53
N GLN A 405 -38.57 9.99 1.39
CA GLN A 405 -39.36 8.76 1.53
C GLN A 405 -40.13 8.75 2.85
N GLU A 406 -41.01 7.76 3.02
CA GLU A 406 -41.63 7.47 4.31
C GLU A 406 -40.54 7.04 5.31
N LEU A 407 -40.67 7.47 6.57
CA LEU A 407 -39.67 7.26 7.62
C LEU A 407 -39.77 5.87 8.29
N LYS A 408 -40.62 4.99 7.76
CA LYS A 408 -40.80 3.63 8.24
C LYS A 408 -39.89 2.69 7.46
N VAL A 409 -38.75 2.37 8.06
CA VAL A 409 -37.91 1.26 7.62
C VAL A 409 -38.13 0.14 8.61
N ILE A 410 -38.94 -0.82 8.18
CA ILE A 410 -39.16 -2.07 8.90
C ILE A 410 -38.08 -3.03 8.40
N ASP A 411 -37.14 -3.37 9.27
CA ASP A 411 -36.29 -4.53 9.05
C ASP A 411 -37.09 -5.79 9.41
N GLU A 412 -37.21 -6.73 8.48
CA GLU A 412 -38.01 -7.95 8.65
C GLU A 412 -37.47 -8.87 9.77
N ILE A 413 -36.20 -8.73 10.14
CA ILE A 413 -35.49 -9.55 11.14
C ILE A 413 -35.31 -8.78 12.46
N PHE A 414 -35.07 -7.48 12.42
CA PHE A 414 -34.64 -6.66 13.56
C PHE A 414 -35.66 -5.61 14.02
N GLY A 415 -36.80 -5.49 13.34
CA GLY A 415 -37.89 -4.57 13.69
C GLY A 415 -37.74 -3.16 13.11
N GLU A 416 -38.48 -2.19 13.64
CA GLU A 416 -38.43 -0.80 13.18
C GLU A 416 -37.10 -0.13 13.58
N ALA A 417 -36.43 0.54 12.64
CA ALA A 417 -35.20 1.30 12.87
C ALA A 417 -35.47 2.60 13.65
N LYS A 418 -35.89 2.47 14.92
CA LYS A 418 -36.25 3.60 15.80
C LYS A 418 -35.07 4.54 16.07
N LEU A 419 -33.88 3.99 16.30
CA LEU A 419 -32.70 4.75 16.70
C LEU A 419 -32.21 5.74 15.63
N PRO A 420 -32.09 5.38 14.33
CA PRO A 420 -31.78 6.33 13.26
C PRO A 420 -32.74 7.53 13.16
N ASN A 421 -34.04 7.32 13.36
CA ASN A 421 -35.03 8.40 13.35
C ASN A 421 -34.91 9.30 14.58
N ALA A 422 -34.69 8.71 15.76
CA ALA A 422 -34.43 9.46 16.99
C ALA A 422 -33.15 10.28 16.90
N PHE A 423 -32.09 9.72 16.29
CA PHE A 423 -30.84 10.45 16.03
C PHE A 423 -31.08 11.68 15.15
N THR A 424 -31.78 11.53 14.01
CA THR A 424 -32.09 12.69 13.15
C THR A 424 -32.86 13.77 13.90
N HIS A 425 -33.90 13.42 14.65
CA HIS A 425 -34.65 14.38 15.46
C HIS A 425 -33.77 15.04 16.52
N TRP A 426 -33.00 14.24 17.27
CA TRP A 426 -32.10 14.73 18.30
C TRP A 426 -31.05 15.68 17.74
N THR A 427 -30.45 15.41 16.57
CA THR A 427 -29.45 16.33 15.98
C THR A 427 -30.02 17.72 15.73
N TYR A 428 -31.29 17.80 15.32
CA TYR A 428 -31.98 19.07 15.11
C TYR A 428 -32.24 19.81 16.42
N ALA A 429 -32.75 19.11 17.44
CA ALA A 429 -33.00 19.70 18.75
C ALA A 429 -31.69 20.13 19.45
N ALA A 430 -30.71 19.23 19.53
CA ALA A 430 -29.44 19.45 20.21
C ALA A 430 -28.62 20.59 19.60
N THR A 431 -28.74 20.83 18.30
CA THR A 431 -28.06 21.94 17.63
C THR A 431 -28.88 23.24 17.61
N GLY A 432 -29.96 23.33 18.39
CA GLY A 432 -30.83 24.50 18.44
C GLY A 432 -31.38 24.85 17.07
N ASN A 433 -31.88 23.83 16.37
CA ASN A 433 -32.47 23.91 15.04
C ASN A 433 -31.51 24.33 13.92
N ARG A 434 -30.19 24.16 14.10
CA ARG A 434 -29.18 24.60 13.11
C ARG A 434 -28.80 23.54 12.10
N PHE A 435 -28.71 22.29 12.53
CA PHE A 435 -28.29 21.19 11.70
C PHE A 435 -29.20 19.98 11.90
N MET A 436 -29.58 19.33 10.81
CA MET A 436 -30.30 18.06 10.85
C MET A 436 -29.56 17.02 10.01
N ILE A 437 -29.15 15.93 10.66
CA ILE A 437 -28.52 14.79 9.96
C ILE A 437 -29.61 13.87 9.44
N THR A 438 -29.70 13.72 8.12
CA THR A 438 -30.66 12.85 7.43
C THR A 438 -29.95 11.89 6.48
N ASP A 439 -30.73 11.05 5.78
CA ASP A 439 -30.19 10.00 4.91
C ASP A 439 -29.26 9.06 5.71
N VAL A 440 -29.69 8.72 6.93
CA VAL A 440 -29.00 7.80 7.83
C VAL A 440 -29.06 6.42 7.18
N LYS A 441 -27.90 5.93 6.73
CA LYS A 441 -27.78 4.71 5.94
C LYS A 441 -26.44 4.05 6.17
N GLY A 442 -26.39 2.74 5.96
CA GLY A 442 -25.23 1.93 6.26
C GLY A 442 -25.64 0.50 6.56
N TRP A 443 -24.95 -0.09 7.54
CA TRP A 443 -25.17 -1.45 7.99
C TRP A 443 -25.56 -1.44 9.45
N GLN A 444 -26.58 -2.22 9.79
CA GLN A 444 -26.84 -2.58 11.17
C GLN A 444 -26.04 -3.85 11.43
N ILE A 445 -24.95 -3.73 12.20
CA ILE A 445 -24.04 -4.85 12.45
C ILE A 445 -24.69 -5.85 13.41
N GLU A 446 -25.37 -5.31 14.41
CA GLU A 446 -26.15 -6.04 15.40
C GLU A 446 -27.25 -5.11 15.96
N LYS A 447 -28.12 -5.62 16.83
CA LYS A 447 -29.22 -4.83 17.38
C LYS A 447 -28.68 -3.60 18.12
N GLY A 448 -29.04 -2.40 17.67
CA GLY A 448 -28.58 -1.15 18.30
C GLY A 448 -27.22 -0.62 17.82
N HIS A 449 -26.50 -1.35 16.96
CA HIS A 449 -25.17 -0.98 16.49
C HIS A 449 -25.14 -0.77 14.97
N PHE A 450 -24.74 0.43 14.56
CA PHE A 450 -24.82 0.91 13.19
C PHE A 450 -23.45 1.42 12.71
N ASN A 451 -23.02 0.94 11.55
CA ASN A 451 -21.91 1.50 10.79
C ASN A 451 -22.47 2.28 9.60
N LEU A 452 -22.27 3.60 9.61
CA LEU A 452 -23.01 4.56 8.78
C LEU A 452 -22.09 5.30 7.81
N ILE A 453 -22.64 5.67 6.64
CA ILE A 453 -21.90 6.41 5.62
C ILE A 453 -22.76 7.45 4.90
N GLY A 454 -22.10 8.48 4.38
CA GLY A 454 -22.67 9.33 3.34
C GLY A 454 -23.92 10.10 3.74
N ALA A 455 -23.97 10.60 4.98
CA ALA A 455 -25.03 11.44 5.51
C ALA A 455 -25.36 12.65 4.62
N ILE A 456 -26.62 13.08 4.72
CA ILE A 456 -27.07 14.40 4.29
C ILE A 456 -27.17 15.29 5.54
N VAL A 457 -26.77 16.54 5.39
CA VAL A 457 -26.91 17.56 6.43
C VAL A 457 -27.75 18.67 5.85
N PHE A 458 -28.85 18.99 6.51
CA PHE A 458 -29.58 20.24 6.28
C PHE A 458 -29.08 21.28 7.27
N SER A 459 -28.51 22.37 6.77
CA SER A 459 -28.18 23.55 7.57
C SER A 459 -29.34 24.53 7.60
N THR A 460 -29.19 25.63 8.34
CA THR A 460 -30.17 26.73 8.33
C THR A 460 -30.33 27.35 6.93
N VAL A 461 -29.21 27.48 6.21
CA VAL A 461 -29.17 27.98 4.83
C VAL A 461 -28.84 26.82 3.89
N GLY A 462 -29.64 26.64 2.84
CA GLY A 462 -29.43 25.56 1.88
C GLY A 462 -28.17 25.75 1.02
N ASN A 463 -27.67 24.65 0.47
CA ASN A 463 -26.46 24.53 -0.34
C ASN A 463 -25.13 24.89 0.36
N GLN A 464 -25.12 25.19 1.66
CA GLN A 464 -23.88 25.43 2.40
C GLN A 464 -22.99 24.18 2.45
N LEU A 465 -23.61 23.00 2.52
CA LEU A 465 -22.93 21.70 2.55
C LEU A 465 -23.09 20.90 1.24
N GLY A 466 -23.23 21.62 0.12
CA GLY A 466 -23.36 21.06 -1.23
C GLY A 466 -24.81 20.86 -1.69
N LEU A 467 -24.99 20.30 -2.88
CA LEU A 467 -26.26 20.38 -3.63
C LEU A 467 -27.46 19.66 -3.02
N ILE A 468 -27.24 18.84 -2.00
CA ILE A 468 -28.28 18.06 -1.30
C ILE A 468 -28.59 18.60 0.09
N ASP A 469 -27.95 19.70 0.47
CA ASP A 469 -28.35 20.47 1.63
C ASP A 469 -29.52 21.37 1.21
N TRP A 470 -30.74 20.95 1.56
CA TRP A 470 -31.97 21.65 1.20
C TRP A 470 -32.37 22.72 2.20
N GLY A 471 -31.50 23.03 3.16
CA GLY A 471 -31.76 24.05 4.17
C GLY A 471 -32.98 23.76 5.03
N GLN A 472 -33.62 24.83 5.50
CA GLN A 472 -34.85 24.77 6.30
C GLN A 472 -36.00 24.02 5.60
N ILE A 473 -36.09 24.06 4.27
CA ILE A 473 -37.12 23.33 3.54
C ILE A 473 -36.95 21.82 3.74
N GLY A 474 -35.71 21.32 3.69
CA GLY A 474 -35.40 19.91 3.96
C GLY A 474 -35.80 19.50 5.38
N THR A 475 -35.42 20.33 6.36
CA THR A 475 -35.75 20.17 7.76
C THR A 475 -37.25 20.10 8.01
N VAL A 476 -38.02 21.08 7.53
CA VAL A 476 -39.48 21.14 7.71
C VAL A 476 -40.16 19.93 7.08
N ASN A 477 -39.75 19.56 5.86
CA ASN A 477 -40.30 18.40 5.17
C ASN A 477 -40.05 17.09 5.89
N TRP A 478 -38.89 16.95 6.57
CA TRP A 478 -38.58 15.77 7.37
C TRP A 478 -39.40 15.76 8.66
N MET A 479 -39.45 16.89 9.39
CA MET A 479 -40.19 17.00 10.66
C MET A 479 -41.69 16.77 10.49
N MET A 480 -42.30 17.25 9.40
CA MET A 480 -43.73 17.02 9.12
C MET A 480 -44.10 15.54 9.01
N LYS A 481 -43.13 14.68 8.69
CA LYS A 481 -43.33 13.23 8.54
C LYS A 481 -42.87 12.45 9.77
N HIS A 482 -42.08 13.08 10.64
CA HIS A 482 -41.51 12.42 11.80
C HIS A 482 -42.59 12.18 12.85
N VAL A 483 -42.64 10.94 13.33
CA VAL A 483 -43.43 10.56 14.50
C VAL A 483 -42.41 10.15 15.57
N CYS A 484 -42.47 10.82 16.73
CA CYS A 484 -41.62 10.46 17.85
C CYS A 484 -41.86 9.00 18.24
N ASN A 485 -40.77 8.25 18.40
CA ASN A 485 -40.80 6.90 18.95
C ASN A 485 -40.36 6.92 20.43
N ASP A 486 -40.35 5.76 21.06
CA ASP A 486 -40.01 5.63 22.49
C ASP A 486 -38.63 6.26 22.81
N ILE A 487 -37.63 6.03 21.94
CA ILE A 487 -36.29 6.62 22.11
C ILE A 487 -36.35 8.15 22.02
N CYS A 488 -37.15 8.71 21.11
CA CYS A 488 -37.34 10.16 21.05
C CYS A 488 -37.94 10.74 22.34
N ASN A 489 -38.82 9.98 22.99
CA ASN A 489 -39.51 10.42 24.22
C ASN A 489 -38.60 10.31 25.46
N ASP A 490 -37.67 9.36 25.45
CA ASP A 490 -36.71 9.14 26.54
C ASP A 490 -35.52 10.12 26.47
N LEU A 491 -35.20 10.63 25.28
CA LEU A 491 -34.10 11.56 25.05
C LEU A 491 -34.46 13.01 25.43
N PRO A 492 -33.53 13.76 26.08
CA PRO A 492 -33.70 15.20 26.25
C PRO A 492 -33.54 15.90 24.90
N MET A 493 -34.66 16.34 24.32
CA MET A 493 -34.72 17.13 23.08
C MET A 493 -34.43 18.61 23.36
N ILE A 494 -33.27 18.91 23.95
CA ILE A 494 -32.84 20.25 24.36
C ILE A 494 -31.57 20.66 23.64
N GLU A 495 -31.37 21.96 23.50
CA GLU A 495 -30.16 22.53 22.90
C GLU A 495 -28.93 22.29 23.77
N ASP A 496 -27.81 21.92 23.15
CA ASP A 496 -26.49 21.82 23.79
C ASP A 496 -25.59 22.93 23.25
N GLN A 497 -25.33 23.95 24.06
CA GLN A 497 -24.55 25.12 23.63
C GLN A 497 -23.10 24.77 23.25
N ASN A 498 -22.47 23.84 23.97
CA ASN A 498 -21.11 23.42 23.64
C ASN A 498 -21.07 22.73 22.27
N LEU A 499 -22.05 21.86 22.00
CA LEU A 499 -22.17 21.17 20.73
C LEU A 499 -22.49 22.16 19.58
N ILE A 500 -23.35 23.15 19.84
CA ILE A 500 -23.67 24.22 18.89
C ILE A 500 -22.40 25.00 18.54
N GLU A 501 -21.64 25.47 19.53
CA GLU A 501 -20.38 26.19 19.31
C GLU A 501 -19.38 25.36 18.51
N GLN A 502 -19.25 24.08 18.83
CA GLN A 502 -18.39 23.14 18.09
C GLN A 502 -18.80 23.03 16.62
N CYS A 503 -20.10 22.82 16.35
CA CYS A 503 -20.62 22.69 14.98
C CYS A 503 -20.52 24.01 14.19
N MET A 504 -20.75 25.15 14.84
CA MET A 504 -20.70 26.46 14.19
C MET A 504 -19.26 26.87 13.86
N ASN A 505 -18.31 26.68 14.78
CA ASN A 505 -16.88 26.89 14.52
C ASN A 505 -16.40 26.02 13.35
N TYR A 506 -16.83 24.75 13.33
CA TYR A 506 -16.57 23.85 12.21
C TYR A 506 -17.07 24.42 10.87
N MET A 507 -18.33 24.86 10.84
CA MET A 507 -18.94 25.40 9.63
C MET A 507 -18.33 26.70 9.15
N GLU A 508 -17.97 27.59 10.07
CA GLU A 508 -17.29 28.85 9.75
C GLU A 508 -15.94 28.59 9.05
N LYS A 509 -15.11 27.72 9.63
CA LYS A 509 -13.83 27.34 9.00
C LYS A 509 -14.06 26.69 7.64
N PHE A 510 -15.07 25.84 7.50
CA PHE A 510 -15.41 25.20 6.22
C PHE A 510 -15.81 26.22 5.13
N GLN A 511 -16.65 27.20 5.48
CA GLN A 511 -17.22 28.17 4.54
C GLN A 511 -16.27 29.29 4.13
N ASN A 512 -15.29 29.66 4.96
CA ASN A 512 -14.36 30.77 4.72
C ASN A 512 -13.32 30.50 3.62
N ASN A 513 -13.68 29.75 2.58
CA ASN A 513 -12.84 29.29 1.47
C ASN A 513 -11.60 28.48 1.86
N SER A 514 -11.35 28.27 3.16
CA SER A 514 -10.16 27.59 3.66
C SER A 514 -10.05 26.17 3.10
N PHE A 515 -11.15 25.41 2.97
CA PHE A 515 -11.10 24.03 2.46
C PHE A 515 -10.77 23.96 0.98
N ASN A 516 -11.36 24.83 0.16
CA ASN A 516 -11.02 24.90 -1.26
C ASN A 516 -9.59 25.40 -1.43
N GLN A 517 -9.16 26.37 -0.63
CA GLN A 517 -7.78 26.85 -0.59
C GLN A 517 -6.81 25.76 -0.15
N GLN A 518 -7.15 24.95 0.86
CA GLN A 518 -6.36 23.81 1.33
C GLN A 518 -6.24 22.76 0.22
N ILE A 519 -7.35 22.38 -0.42
CA ILE A 519 -7.31 21.46 -1.57
C ILE A 519 -6.47 22.06 -2.71
N ASN A 520 -6.66 23.33 -3.04
CA ASN A 520 -5.88 24.00 -4.07
C ASN A 520 -4.40 24.15 -3.69
N ALA A 521 -4.07 24.30 -2.41
CA ALA A 521 -2.70 24.34 -1.91
C ALA A 521 -2.05 22.96 -2.04
N ILE A 522 -2.76 21.90 -1.64
CA ILE A 522 -2.30 20.51 -1.79
C ILE A 522 -2.14 20.13 -3.28
N LEU A 523 -3.03 20.63 -4.15
CA LEU A 523 -2.94 20.41 -5.60
C LEU A 523 -1.90 21.33 -6.27
N GLY A 524 -1.72 22.54 -5.76
CA GLY A 524 -0.86 23.59 -6.29
C GLY A 524 0.60 23.39 -5.96
N SER A 525 0.91 22.81 -4.80
CA SER A 525 2.27 22.39 -4.41
C SER A 525 2.86 21.28 -5.30
N ARG A 526 2.13 20.83 -6.31
CA ARG A 526 2.51 19.76 -7.24
C ARG A 526 2.85 20.27 -8.65
N LYS A 527 2.52 21.52 -8.95
CA LYS A 527 2.98 22.22 -10.16
C LYS A 527 4.34 22.83 -9.87
#